data_AF-A0A7S0EMF1-F1
#
_entry.id   AF-A0A7S0EMF1-F1
#
_cell.length_a   1.000
_cell.length_b   1.000
_cell.length_c   1.000
_cell.angle_alpha   90.00
_cell.angle_beta   90.00
_cell.angle_gamma   90.00
#
_symmetry.space_group_name_H-M   'P 1'
#
loop_
_entity.id
_entity.type
_entity.pdbx_description
1 polymer ?
#
loop_
_entity_poly.entity_id
_entity_poly.type
_entity_poly.pdbx_seq_one_letter_code
_entity_poly.pdbx_strand_id
1 'polypeptide(L)'
;RLEFLQRTRSRLEQQLSEQREEIAHLLQMTKTPPEEQDKFVSFPLDSSYVQIIGRNQTSLDALKLKLDRLLPELCKEAAERLAAIKAELKEEAENKAEERREPSVEELRRLKDEEERLSERLGKRHAVLKQIERREAILKEAAELRNAATDPSRLLDRGGNSFRVRQQEERRRNMVSKELPKVTDKLMKMVNEWEESEGEHFLLLGRRFLEIMEEEREREERERDEER
;
A
#
# COMPACT_ATOMS: atom_id res chain seq x y z
N ARG A 1 55.45 25.04 4.77
CA ARG A 1 54.35 26.04 4.78
C ARG A 1 53.29 25.74 3.71
N LEU A 2 53.67 25.49 2.45
CA LEU A 2 52.76 25.08 1.36
C LEU A 2 52.00 23.77 1.67
N GLU A 3 52.71 22.72 2.09
CA GLU A 3 52.09 21.44 2.44
C GLU A 3 51.09 21.55 3.61
N PHE A 4 51.38 22.39 4.60
CA PHE A 4 50.47 22.66 5.72
C PHE A 4 49.18 23.35 5.25
N LEU A 5 49.30 24.34 4.35
CA LEU A 5 48.14 25.03 3.78
C LEU A 5 47.32 24.10 2.88
N GLN A 6 47.97 23.21 2.12
CA GLN A 6 47.30 22.19 1.31
C GLN A 6 46.52 21.19 2.17
N ARG A 7 47.11 20.70 3.27
CA ARG A 7 46.43 19.81 4.22
C ARG A 7 45.24 20.49 4.88
N THR A 8 45.40 21.74 5.33
CA THR A 8 44.32 22.50 5.96
C THR A 8 43.18 22.76 4.98
N ARG A 9 43.49 23.14 3.74
CA ARG A 9 42.49 23.33 2.67
C ARG A 9 41.74 22.03 2.37
N SER A 10 42.44 20.92 2.19
CA SER A 10 41.84 19.62 1.91
C SER A 10 40.88 19.19 3.03
N ARG A 11 41.24 19.42 4.30
CA ARG A 11 40.35 19.17 5.44
C ARG A 11 39.07 20.01 5.40
N LEU A 12 39.18 21.30 5.06
CA LEU A 12 38.02 22.19 4.97
C LEU A 12 37.11 21.83 3.78
N GLU A 13 37.69 21.43 2.64
CA GLU A 13 36.94 20.94 1.49
C GLU A 13 36.18 19.66 1.80
N GLN A 14 36.82 18.72 2.53
CA GLN A 14 36.17 17.49 2.98
C GLN A 14 34.98 17.79 3.91
N GLN A 15 35.19 18.60 4.95
CA GLN A 15 34.12 18.99 5.87
C GLN A 15 32.94 19.66 5.15
N LEU A 16 33.25 20.50 4.16
CA LEU A 16 32.23 21.19 3.37
C LEU A 16 31.46 20.22 2.46
N SER A 17 32.11 19.19 1.91
CA SER A 17 31.44 18.11 1.17
C SER A 17 30.46 17.35 2.08
N GLU A 18 30.94 16.90 3.23
CA GLU A 18 30.16 16.14 4.22
C GLU A 18 28.91 16.94 4.66
N GLN A 19 29.09 18.22 5.01
CA GLN A 19 27.96 19.08 5.40
C GLN A 19 26.96 19.29 4.25
N ARG A 20 27.42 19.40 3.00
CA ARG A 20 26.54 19.57 1.83
C ARG A 20 25.73 18.31 1.54
N GLU A 21 26.34 17.14 1.69
CA GLU A 21 25.66 15.85 1.58
C GLU A 21 24.56 15.72 2.64
N GLU A 22 24.87 16.09 3.89
CA GLU A 22 23.89 16.06 4.99
C GLU A 22 22.74 17.07 4.76
N ILE A 23 23.05 18.29 4.31
CA ILE A 23 22.03 19.30 3.95
C ILE A 23 21.12 18.75 2.83
N ALA A 24 21.70 18.17 1.77
CA ALA A 24 20.93 17.61 0.66
C ALA A 24 19.98 16.50 1.12
N HIS A 25 20.47 15.58 1.97
CA HIS A 25 19.65 14.52 2.55
C HIS A 25 18.49 15.06 3.40
N LEU A 26 18.74 16.04 4.27
CA LEU A 26 17.70 16.65 5.11
C LEU A 26 16.66 17.41 4.29
N LEU A 27 17.08 18.11 3.22
CA LEU A 27 16.15 18.79 2.30
C LEU A 27 15.24 17.79 1.58
N GLN A 28 15.78 16.64 1.17
CA GLN A 28 15.00 15.55 0.58
C GLN A 28 14.00 14.96 1.59
N MET A 29 14.44 14.67 2.82
CA MET A 29 13.57 14.12 3.87
C MET A 29 12.43 15.05 4.24
N THR A 30 12.72 16.35 4.34
CA THR A 30 11.74 17.38 4.72
C THR A 30 10.86 17.86 3.55
N LYS A 31 11.08 17.35 2.33
CA LYS A 31 10.41 17.78 1.09
C LYS A 31 10.42 19.31 0.93
N THR A 32 11.53 19.96 1.29
CA THR A 32 11.64 21.42 1.27
C THR A 32 11.62 21.93 -0.19
N PRO A 33 10.76 22.91 -0.55
CA PRO A 33 10.61 23.38 -1.92
C PRO A 33 11.88 24.06 -2.47
N PRO A 34 12.12 24.07 -3.79
CA PRO A 34 13.35 24.63 -4.40
C PRO A 34 13.64 26.07 -3.98
N GLU A 35 12.59 26.90 -3.85
CA GLU A 35 12.69 28.31 -3.41
C GLU A 35 13.27 28.46 -2.00
N GLU A 36 13.02 27.48 -1.13
CA GLU A 36 13.60 27.42 0.21
C GLU A 36 14.99 26.78 0.18
N GLN A 37 15.25 25.82 -0.71
CA GLN A 37 16.56 25.16 -0.88
C GLN A 37 17.66 26.17 -1.21
N ASP A 38 17.37 27.15 -2.08
CA ASP A 38 18.32 28.21 -2.46
C ASP A 38 18.86 28.99 -1.24
N LYS A 39 18.06 29.14 -0.19
CA LYS A 39 18.47 29.85 1.03
C LYS A 39 19.57 29.10 1.81
N PHE A 40 19.59 27.78 1.69
CA PHE A 40 20.55 26.89 2.35
C PHE A 40 21.84 26.68 1.54
N VAL A 41 21.76 26.78 0.20
CA VAL A 41 22.87 26.48 -0.72
C VAL A 41 23.47 27.72 -1.38
N SER A 42 22.84 28.90 -1.27
CA SER A 42 23.36 30.16 -1.81
C SER A 42 24.37 30.82 -0.86
N PHE A 43 25.53 31.18 -1.42
CA PHE A 43 26.61 31.87 -0.73
C PHE A 43 27.10 33.08 -1.56
N PRO A 44 27.48 34.19 -0.91
CA PRO A 44 28.22 35.27 -1.58
C PRO A 44 29.51 34.73 -2.22
N LEU A 45 29.85 35.24 -3.41
CA LEU A 45 31.03 34.82 -4.19
C LEU A 45 32.36 34.95 -3.42
N ASP A 46 32.46 35.91 -2.50
CA ASP A 46 33.67 36.18 -1.72
C ASP A 46 33.72 35.44 -0.36
N SER A 47 32.85 34.46 -0.14
CA SER A 47 32.78 33.75 1.15
C SER A 47 33.99 32.84 1.36
N SER A 48 34.68 33.00 2.49
CA SER A 48 35.75 32.09 2.90
C SER A 48 35.20 30.70 3.29
N TYR A 49 36.03 29.65 3.22
CA TYR A 49 35.66 28.30 3.65
C TYR A 49 35.09 28.26 5.08
N VAL A 50 35.66 29.03 6.00
CA VAL A 50 35.20 29.09 7.40
C VAL A 50 33.80 29.70 7.50
N GLN A 51 33.51 30.74 6.71
CA GLN A 51 32.17 31.35 6.67
C GLN A 51 31.14 30.40 6.05
N ILE A 52 31.50 29.68 4.99
CA ILE A 52 30.61 28.70 4.35
C ILE A 52 30.32 27.54 5.30
N ILE A 53 31.33 27.00 5.98
CA ILE A 53 31.17 25.92 6.96
C ILE A 53 30.29 26.36 8.14
N GLY A 54 30.50 27.57 8.66
CA GLY A 54 29.68 28.13 9.73
C GLY A 54 28.21 28.29 9.31
N ARG A 55 27.96 28.81 8.10
CA ARG A 55 26.62 28.95 7.55
C ARG A 55 25.96 27.60 7.27
N ASN A 56 26.70 26.63 6.73
CA ASN A 56 26.25 25.24 6.57
C ASN A 56 25.83 24.64 7.90
N GLN A 57 26.59 24.90 8.97
CA GLN A 57 26.23 24.40 10.29
C GLN A 57 24.90 25.01 10.78
N THR A 58 24.71 26.32 10.63
CA THR A 58 23.41 26.95 10.94
C THR A 58 22.28 26.37 10.10
N SER A 59 22.53 26.12 8.81
CA SER A 59 21.59 25.46 7.91
C SER A 59 21.23 24.04 8.37
N LEU A 60 22.22 23.25 8.79
CA LEU A 60 22.03 21.90 9.33
C LEU A 60 21.18 21.92 10.60
N ASP A 61 21.49 22.82 11.54
CA ASP A 61 20.75 22.94 12.80
C ASP A 61 19.29 23.34 12.55
N ALA A 62 19.06 24.26 11.61
CA ALA A 62 17.72 24.68 11.20
C ALA A 62 16.94 23.54 10.53
N LEU A 63 17.59 22.75 9.66
CA LEU A 63 16.97 21.61 8.98
C LEU A 63 16.69 20.45 9.92
N LYS A 64 17.57 20.18 10.89
CA LYS A 64 17.36 19.19 11.95
C LYS A 64 16.15 19.57 12.81
N LEU A 65 16.06 20.83 13.24
CA LEU A 65 14.90 21.33 13.97
C LEU A 65 13.60 21.26 13.15
N LYS A 66 13.68 21.54 11.84
CA LYS A 66 12.54 21.38 10.92
C LYS A 66 12.13 19.91 10.82
N LEU A 67 13.09 19.00 10.69
CA LEU A 67 12.85 17.56 10.67
C LEU A 67 12.19 17.09 11.97
N ASP A 68 12.73 17.48 13.13
CA ASP A 68 12.17 17.10 14.45
C ASP A 68 10.70 17.51 14.60
N ARG A 69 10.32 18.68 14.07
CA ARG A 69 8.92 19.14 14.07
C ARG A 69 8.04 18.35 13.12
N LEU A 70 8.57 17.85 12.01
CA LEU A 70 7.83 17.12 10.98
C LEU A 70 7.83 15.61 11.22
N LEU A 71 8.76 15.08 12.02
CA LEU A 71 8.90 13.65 12.30
C LEU A 71 7.59 12.97 12.71
N PRO A 72 6.76 13.52 13.62
CA PRO A 72 5.50 12.91 13.99
C PRO A 72 4.54 12.74 12.80
N GLU A 73 4.39 13.78 11.98
CA GLU A 73 3.51 13.73 10.81
C GLU A 73 4.06 12.81 9.72
N LEU A 74 5.39 12.79 9.50
CA LEU A 74 6.02 11.90 8.53
C LEU A 74 5.88 10.43 8.93
N CYS A 75 6.07 10.10 10.21
CA CYS A 75 5.87 8.75 10.73
C CYS A 75 4.40 8.34 10.61
N LYS A 76 3.47 9.24 10.94
CA LYS A 76 2.04 9.00 10.79
C LYS A 76 1.66 8.74 9.34
N GLU A 77 2.11 9.57 8.42
CA GLU A 77 1.84 9.42 6.98
C GLU A 77 2.38 8.08 6.45
N ALA A 78 3.61 7.70 6.85
CA ALA A 78 4.19 6.41 6.48
C ALA A 78 3.41 5.22 7.08
N ALA A 79 2.98 5.31 8.34
CA ALA A 79 2.17 4.28 8.98
C ALA A 79 0.79 4.12 8.32
N GLU A 80 0.15 5.23 7.91
CA GLU A 80 -1.12 5.20 7.17
C GLU A 80 -0.97 4.54 5.79
N ARG A 81 0.11 4.84 5.04
CA ARG A 81 0.41 4.14 3.78
C ARG A 81 0.63 2.65 4.00
N LEU A 82 1.40 2.30 5.02
CA LEU A 82 1.67 0.91 5.37
C LEU A 82 0.38 0.17 5.72
N ALA A 83 -0.50 0.79 6.51
CA ALA A 83 -1.81 0.24 6.86
C ALA A 83 -2.69 0.04 5.61
N ALA A 84 -2.66 0.97 4.65
CA ALA A 84 -3.39 0.82 3.39
C ALA A 84 -2.88 -0.37 2.57
N ILE A 85 -1.55 -0.55 2.47
CA ILE A 85 -0.96 -1.69 1.75
C ILE A 85 -1.30 -3.01 2.46
N LYS A 86 -1.21 -3.07 3.80
CA LYS A 86 -1.61 -4.25 4.60
C LYS A 86 -3.08 -4.61 4.37
N ALA A 87 -3.96 -3.61 4.30
CA ALA A 87 -5.38 -3.80 4.02
C ALA A 87 -5.61 -4.33 2.60
N GLU A 88 -4.90 -3.81 1.60
CA GLU A 88 -4.99 -4.29 0.21
C GLU A 88 -4.46 -5.73 0.06
N LEU A 89 -3.38 -6.06 0.77
CA LEU A 89 -2.87 -7.43 0.88
C LEU A 89 -3.85 -8.39 1.57
N LYS A 90 -4.93 -7.88 2.19
CA LYS A 90 -5.91 -8.64 2.97
C LYS A 90 -5.21 -9.53 4.02
N GLU A 91 -4.16 -9.02 4.64
CA GLU A 91 -3.51 -9.71 5.76
C GLU A 91 -4.34 -9.57 7.03
N GLU A 92 -4.31 -10.61 7.87
CA GLU A 92 -4.92 -10.52 9.18
C GLU A 92 -4.23 -9.38 9.92
N ALA A 93 -5.01 -8.43 10.45
CA ALA A 93 -4.46 -7.42 11.32
C ALA A 93 -3.92 -8.15 12.54
N GLU A 94 -2.59 -8.33 12.61
CA GLU A 94 -1.97 -8.80 13.84
C GLU A 94 -2.37 -7.79 14.91
N ASN A 95 -3.30 -8.17 15.80
CA ASN A 95 -3.73 -7.41 16.97
C ASN A 95 -2.62 -7.23 18.01
N LYS A 96 -1.35 -7.35 17.62
CA LYS A 96 -0.25 -6.79 18.39
C LYS A 96 -0.49 -5.30 18.34
N ALA A 97 -1.03 -4.76 19.43
CA ALA A 97 -1.03 -3.34 19.71
C ALA A 97 0.32 -2.80 19.25
N GLU A 98 0.33 -2.07 18.14
CA GLU A 98 1.54 -1.44 17.64
C GLU A 98 2.03 -0.58 18.79
N GLU A 99 3.10 -1.05 19.45
CA GLU A 99 3.73 -0.32 20.53
C GLU A 99 3.92 1.10 20.00
N ARG A 100 3.30 2.07 20.68
CA ARG A 100 3.40 3.47 20.29
C ARG A 100 4.87 3.85 20.37
N ARG A 101 5.55 3.78 19.24
CA ARG A 101 6.95 4.18 19.13
C ARG A 101 7.00 5.69 19.06
N GLU A 102 7.99 6.25 19.73
CA GLU A 102 8.26 7.67 19.63
C GLU A 102 8.71 8.00 18.20
N PRO A 103 8.16 9.08 17.60
CA PRO A 103 8.58 9.52 16.28
C PRO A 103 10.08 9.82 16.26
N SER A 104 10.82 9.07 15.45
CA SER A 104 12.26 9.16 15.30
C SER A 104 12.65 8.96 13.84
N VAL A 105 13.88 9.35 13.49
CA VAL A 105 14.41 9.13 12.14
C VAL A 105 14.53 7.62 11.86
N GLU A 106 14.91 6.84 12.87
CA GLU A 106 15.00 5.38 12.80
C GLU A 106 13.63 4.75 12.56
N GLU A 107 12.58 5.21 13.25
CA GLU A 107 11.22 4.70 13.04
C GLU A 107 10.69 5.07 11.65
N LEU A 108 10.91 6.31 11.19
CA LEU A 108 10.52 6.71 9.83
C LEU A 108 11.21 5.85 8.78
N ARG A 109 12.50 5.54 8.97
CA ARG A 109 13.25 4.65 8.07
C ARG A 109 12.67 3.25 8.08
N ARG A 110 12.44 2.68 9.27
CA ARG A 110 11.81 1.37 9.40
C ARG A 110 10.47 1.29 8.68
N LEU A 111 9.61 2.31 8.86
CA LEU A 111 8.29 2.34 8.21
C LEU A 111 8.42 2.35 6.69
N LYS A 112 9.39 3.08 6.13
CA LYS A 112 9.65 3.13 4.69
C LYS A 112 10.21 1.82 4.14
N ASP A 113 11.18 1.22 4.84
CA ASP A 113 11.76 -0.07 4.44
C ASP A 113 10.68 -1.17 4.44
N GLU A 114 9.78 -1.13 5.43
CA GLU A 114 8.63 -2.03 5.50
C GLU A 114 7.60 -1.71 4.39
N GLU A 115 7.32 -0.42 4.11
CA GLU A 115 6.44 0.00 3.01
C GLU A 115 6.93 -0.54 1.66
N GLU A 116 8.22 -0.46 1.39
CA GLU A 116 8.85 -1.00 0.17
C GLU A 116 8.69 -2.53 0.10
N ARG A 117 9.04 -3.23 1.18
CA ARG A 117 8.88 -4.70 1.28
C ARG A 117 7.45 -5.14 1.02
N LEU A 118 6.48 -4.44 1.62
CA LEU A 118 5.07 -4.78 1.44
C LEU A 118 4.56 -4.42 0.06
N SER A 119 5.04 -3.33 -0.53
CA SER A 119 4.68 -2.92 -1.89
C SER A 119 5.17 -3.93 -2.93
N GLU A 120 6.38 -4.46 -2.79
CA GLU A 120 6.89 -5.52 -3.66
C GLU A 120 6.03 -6.79 -3.55
N ARG A 121 5.71 -7.19 -2.32
CA ARG A 121 4.83 -8.35 -2.07
C ARG A 121 3.44 -8.14 -2.64
N LEU A 122 2.87 -6.94 -2.51
CA LEU A 122 1.61 -6.56 -3.13
C LEU A 122 1.69 -6.65 -4.65
N GLY A 123 2.76 -6.14 -5.26
CA GLY A 123 2.97 -6.24 -6.71
C GLY A 123 2.91 -7.68 -7.23
N LYS A 124 3.54 -8.62 -6.52
CA LYS A 124 3.50 -10.06 -6.85
C LYS A 124 2.10 -10.68 -6.71
N ARG A 125 1.32 -10.23 -5.72
CA ARG A 125 -0.03 -10.75 -5.42
C ARG A 125 -1.16 -10.02 -6.16
N HIS A 126 -0.89 -8.85 -6.72
CA HIS A 126 -1.90 -7.93 -7.24
C HIS A 126 -2.81 -8.58 -8.30
N ALA A 127 -2.23 -9.37 -9.21
CA ALA A 127 -3.01 -10.04 -10.27
C ALA A 127 -4.03 -11.05 -9.71
N VAL A 128 -3.65 -11.78 -8.64
CA VAL A 128 -4.52 -12.75 -7.96
C VAL A 128 -5.57 -12.01 -7.14
N LEU A 129 -5.17 -11.01 -6.34
CA LEU A 129 -6.08 -10.19 -5.53
C LEU A 129 -7.18 -9.54 -6.37
N LYS A 130 -6.83 -8.98 -7.53
CA LYS A 130 -7.81 -8.40 -8.46
C LYS A 130 -8.81 -9.41 -9.01
N GLN A 131 -8.41 -10.67 -9.20
CA GLN A 131 -9.36 -11.72 -9.57
C GLN A 131 -10.25 -12.15 -8.39
N ILE A 132 -9.73 -12.14 -7.17
CA ILE A 132 -10.53 -12.36 -5.96
C ILE A 132 -11.60 -11.27 -5.85
N GLU A 133 -11.24 -9.99 -6.00
CA GLU A 133 -12.21 -8.88 -6.00
C GLU A 133 -13.27 -9.02 -7.08
N ARG A 134 -12.88 -9.43 -8.30
CA ARG A 134 -13.83 -9.71 -9.38
C ARG A 134 -14.81 -10.81 -8.99
N ARG A 135 -14.32 -11.90 -8.39
CA ARG A 135 -15.17 -13.00 -7.92
C ARG A 135 -16.13 -12.52 -6.83
N GLU A 136 -15.64 -11.78 -5.84
CA GLU A 136 -16.44 -11.20 -4.75
C GLU A 136 -17.55 -10.28 -5.29
N ALA A 137 -17.26 -9.47 -6.31
CA ALA A 137 -18.26 -8.62 -6.96
C ALA A 137 -19.38 -9.42 -7.63
N ILE A 138 -19.04 -10.50 -8.34
CA ILE A 138 -20.02 -11.39 -8.98
C ILE A 138 -20.88 -12.12 -7.93
N LEU A 139 -20.26 -12.57 -6.83
CA LEU A 139 -20.98 -13.20 -5.71
C LEU A 139 -21.95 -12.22 -5.05
N LYS A 140 -21.53 -10.97 -4.87
CA LYS A 140 -22.41 -9.91 -4.35
C LYS A 140 -23.58 -9.65 -5.28
N GLU A 141 -23.35 -9.53 -6.59
CA GLU A 141 -24.43 -9.41 -7.58
C GLU A 141 -25.39 -10.62 -7.51
N ALA A 142 -24.86 -11.84 -7.37
CA ALA A 142 -25.66 -13.05 -7.21
C ALA A 142 -26.55 -13.01 -5.97
N ALA A 143 -26.04 -12.49 -4.85
CA ALA A 143 -26.79 -12.32 -3.61
C ALA A 143 -27.88 -11.24 -3.74
N GLU A 144 -27.57 -10.10 -4.36
CA GLU A 144 -28.53 -9.03 -4.63
C GLU A 144 -29.68 -9.53 -5.53
N LEU A 145 -29.37 -10.30 -6.59
CA LEU A 145 -30.37 -10.90 -7.49
C LEU A 145 -31.24 -11.96 -6.79
N ARG A 146 -30.71 -12.67 -5.80
CA ARG A 146 -31.47 -13.62 -4.96
C ARG A 146 -32.40 -12.90 -4.00
N ASN A 147 -31.89 -11.89 -3.29
CA ASN A 147 -32.69 -11.07 -2.38
C ASN A 147 -33.82 -10.34 -3.12
N ALA A 148 -33.51 -9.81 -4.31
CA ALA A 148 -34.50 -9.20 -5.17
C ALA A 148 -35.56 -10.21 -5.64
N ALA A 149 -35.24 -11.51 -5.75
CA ALA A 149 -36.21 -12.56 -6.11
C ALA A 149 -37.25 -12.80 -5.02
N THR A 150 -36.81 -12.72 -3.76
CA THR A 150 -37.58 -13.07 -2.58
C THR A 150 -38.45 -11.94 -2.04
N ASP A 151 -38.37 -10.74 -2.61
CA ASP A 151 -39.17 -9.58 -2.17
C ASP A 151 -40.69 -9.79 -2.46
N PRO A 152 -41.54 -9.87 -1.42
CA PRO A 152 -43.00 -10.05 -1.57
C PRO A 152 -43.68 -8.93 -2.36
N SER A 153 -43.10 -7.72 -2.34
CA SER A 153 -43.62 -6.53 -3.04
C SER A 153 -43.66 -6.72 -4.56
N ARG A 154 -42.83 -7.64 -5.10
CA ARG A 154 -42.83 -7.99 -6.53
C ARG A 154 -44.15 -8.55 -7.04
N LEU A 155 -44.95 -9.19 -6.19
CA LEU A 155 -46.22 -9.81 -6.59
C LEU A 155 -47.33 -8.77 -6.79
N LEU A 156 -47.19 -7.61 -6.13
CA LEU A 156 -48.13 -6.50 -6.19
C LEU A 156 -47.93 -5.65 -7.45
N ASP A 157 -46.69 -5.56 -7.95
CA ASP A 157 -46.34 -4.84 -9.18
C ASP A 157 -46.58 -5.67 -10.45
N ARG A 158 -47.80 -5.52 -11.02
CA ARG A 158 -48.24 -6.19 -12.27
C ARG A 158 -48.15 -5.34 -13.54
N GLY A 159 -47.52 -4.16 -13.50
CA GLY A 159 -47.38 -3.27 -14.67
C GLY A 159 -46.38 -3.77 -15.71
N GLY A 160 -46.46 -3.27 -16.96
CA GLY A 160 -45.56 -3.65 -18.07
C GLY A 160 -44.06 -3.37 -17.82
N ASN A 161 -43.73 -2.47 -16.87
CA ASN A 161 -42.36 -2.24 -16.42
C ASN A 161 -41.80 -3.44 -15.61
N SER A 162 -42.65 -4.15 -14.86
CA SER A 162 -42.29 -5.32 -14.04
C SER A 162 -41.77 -6.49 -14.88
N PHE A 163 -42.37 -6.73 -16.06
CA PHE A 163 -41.91 -7.77 -16.98
C PHE A 163 -40.51 -7.48 -17.52
N ARG A 164 -40.23 -6.23 -17.92
CA ARG A 164 -38.91 -5.83 -18.43
C ARG A 164 -37.83 -5.95 -17.35
N VAL A 165 -38.14 -5.54 -16.12
CA VAL A 165 -37.23 -5.67 -14.96
C VAL A 165 -36.93 -7.14 -14.66
N ARG A 166 -37.95 -8.00 -14.58
CA ARG A 166 -37.75 -9.45 -14.38
C ARG A 166 -36.93 -10.09 -15.50
N GLN A 167 -37.17 -9.70 -16.75
CA GLN A 167 -36.38 -10.19 -17.89
C GLN A 167 -34.90 -9.75 -17.80
N GLN A 168 -34.62 -8.53 -17.35
CA GLN A 168 -33.26 -8.05 -17.15
C GLN A 168 -32.56 -8.79 -16.01
N GLU A 169 -33.24 -8.99 -14.87
CA GLU A 169 -32.69 -9.76 -13.75
C GLU A 169 -32.38 -11.21 -14.14
N GLU A 170 -33.28 -11.87 -14.88
CA GLU A 170 -33.07 -13.25 -15.31
C GLU A 170 -31.90 -13.35 -16.31
N ARG A 171 -31.73 -12.34 -17.19
CA ARG A 171 -30.53 -12.23 -18.03
C ARG A 171 -29.26 -12.09 -17.19
N ARG A 172 -29.27 -11.25 -16.15
CA ARG A 172 -28.13 -11.07 -15.24
C ARG A 172 -27.83 -12.35 -14.47
N ARG A 173 -28.83 -13.06 -13.94
CA ARG A 173 -28.65 -14.38 -13.30
C ARG A 173 -28.01 -15.39 -14.23
N ASN A 174 -28.44 -15.43 -15.49
CA ASN A 174 -27.84 -16.29 -16.51
C ASN A 174 -26.39 -15.90 -16.86
N MET A 175 -26.03 -14.62 -16.76
CA MET A 175 -24.64 -14.17 -16.91
C MET A 175 -23.81 -14.57 -15.70
N VAL A 176 -24.27 -14.25 -14.50
CA VAL A 176 -23.62 -14.58 -13.21
C VAL A 176 -23.36 -16.08 -13.08
N SER A 177 -24.36 -16.93 -13.35
CA SER A 177 -24.22 -18.40 -13.28
C SER A 177 -23.20 -18.97 -14.27
N LYS A 178 -22.93 -18.28 -15.38
CA LYS A 178 -21.91 -18.68 -16.37
C LYS A 178 -20.55 -18.07 -16.10
N GLU A 179 -20.51 -16.86 -15.54
CA GLU A 179 -19.27 -16.12 -15.29
C GLU A 179 -18.60 -16.57 -14.00
N LEU A 180 -19.37 -16.82 -12.94
CA LEU A 180 -18.85 -17.20 -11.63
C LEU A 180 -17.98 -18.47 -11.68
N PRO A 181 -18.38 -19.58 -12.33
CA PRO A 181 -17.52 -20.76 -12.44
C PRO A 181 -16.25 -20.48 -13.23
N LYS A 182 -16.33 -19.71 -14.32
CA LYS A 182 -15.17 -19.37 -15.15
C LYS A 182 -14.13 -18.53 -14.41
N VAL A 183 -14.60 -17.53 -13.65
CA VAL A 183 -13.72 -16.69 -12.82
C VAL A 183 -13.12 -17.53 -11.69
N THR A 184 -13.90 -18.42 -11.09
CA THR A 184 -13.43 -19.31 -10.02
C THR A 184 -12.36 -20.29 -10.53
N ASP A 185 -12.57 -20.96 -11.65
CA ASP A 185 -11.58 -21.87 -12.26
C ASP A 185 -10.29 -21.15 -12.63
N LYS A 186 -10.42 -19.95 -13.21
CA LYS A 186 -9.27 -19.12 -13.55
C LYS A 186 -8.50 -18.71 -12.29
N LEU A 187 -9.21 -18.32 -11.24
CA LEU A 187 -8.62 -17.89 -9.98
C LEU A 187 -7.87 -19.05 -9.30
N MET A 188 -8.45 -20.25 -9.26
CA MET A 188 -7.77 -21.44 -8.72
C MET A 188 -6.46 -21.75 -9.48
N LYS A 189 -6.46 -21.65 -10.81
CA LYS A 189 -5.24 -21.81 -11.61
C LYS A 189 -4.19 -20.75 -11.29
N MET A 190 -4.60 -19.49 -11.24
CA MET A 190 -3.68 -18.39 -10.91
C MET A 190 -3.08 -18.52 -9.51
N VAL A 191 -3.86 -19.01 -8.54
CA VAL A 191 -3.38 -19.26 -7.18
C VAL A 191 -2.39 -20.42 -7.16
N ASN A 192 -2.67 -21.53 -7.85
CA ASN A 192 -1.72 -22.65 -7.97
C ASN A 192 -0.40 -22.22 -8.63
N GLU A 193 -0.46 -21.52 -9.75
CA GLU A 193 0.72 -20.98 -10.45
C GLU A 193 1.52 -20.03 -9.54
N TRP A 194 0.83 -19.22 -8.74
CA TRP A 194 1.47 -18.33 -7.77
C TRP A 194 2.17 -19.11 -6.65
N GLU A 195 1.50 -20.09 -6.04
CA GLU A 195 2.08 -20.93 -4.97
C GLU A 195 3.30 -21.72 -5.48
N GLU A 196 3.24 -22.24 -6.70
CA GLU A 196 4.38 -22.92 -7.34
C GLU A 196 5.56 -21.98 -7.60
N SER A 197 5.29 -20.75 -8.02
CA SER A 197 6.33 -19.76 -8.37
C SER A 197 7.04 -19.16 -7.14
N GLU A 198 6.30 -18.87 -6.07
CA GLU A 198 6.85 -18.25 -4.86
C GLU A 198 7.27 -19.32 -3.82
N GLY A 199 6.79 -20.55 -3.94
CA GLY A 199 7.10 -21.64 -3.01
C GLY A 199 6.41 -21.51 -1.64
N GLU A 200 5.39 -20.66 -1.54
CA GLU A 200 4.63 -20.38 -0.33
C GLU A 200 3.13 -20.46 -0.58
N HIS A 201 2.33 -20.71 0.47
CA HIS A 201 0.88 -20.74 0.36
C HIS A 201 0.28 -19.34 0.18
N PHE A 202 -0.75 -19.22 -0.66
CA PHE A 202 -1.49 -17.97 -0.81
C PHE A 202 -2.47 -17.82 0.35
N LEU A 203 -2.08 -16.99 1.32
CA LEU A 203 -2.89 -16.69 2.49
C LEU A 203 -3.77 -15.46 2.25
N LEU A 204 -5.05 -15.60 2.57
CA LEU A 204 -6.06 -14.56 2.59
C LEU A 204 -6.62 -14.47 4.02
N LEU A 205 -6.44 -13.32 4.69
CA LEU A 205 -6.85 -13.12 6.10
C LEU A 205 -6.39 -14.27 7.02
N GLY A 206 -5.15 -14.72 6.85
CA GLY A 206 -4.55 -15.79 7.67
C GLY A 206 -4.92 -17.23 7.25
N ARG A 207 -5.79 -17.42 6.25
CA ARG A 207 -6.22 -18.75 5.77
C ARG A 207 -5.76 -19.02 4.35
N ARG A 208 -5.39 -20.26 4.03
CA ARG A 208 -5.01 -20.62 2.65
C ARG A 208 -6.22 -20.51 1.72
N PHE A 209 -6.07 -19.79 0.63
CA PHE A 209 -7.20 -19.50 -0.27
C PHE A 209 -7.80 -20.76 -0.90
N LEU A 210 -6.97 -21.74 -1.27
CA LEU A 210 -7.47 -23.00 -1.84
C LEU A 210 -8.34 -23.79 -0.85
N GLU A 211 -8.01 -23.77 0.43
CA GLU A 211 -8.83 -24.41 1.48
C GLU A 211 -10.18 -23.71 1.63
N ILE A 212 -10.21 -22.36 1.60
CA ILE A 212 -11.46 -21.59 1.60
C ILE A 212 -12.34 -22.01 0.40
N MET A 213 -11.74 -22.16 -0.77
CA MET A 213 -12.45 -22.55 -1.99
C MET A 213 -13.00 -23.99 -1.92
N GLU A 214 -12.25 -24.92 -1.34
CA GLU A 214 -12.70 -26.30 -1.12
C GLU A 214 -13.88 -26.35 -0.14
N GLU A 215 -13.80 -25.62 0.98
CA GLU A 215 -14.90 -25.52 1.94
C GLU A 215 -16.17 -24.92 1.35
N GLU A 216 -16.04 -23.88 0.53
CA GLU A 216 -17.18 -23.28 -0.19
C GLU A 216 -17.82 -24.31 -1.13
N ARG A 217 -17.02 -25.06 -1.88
CA ARG A 217 -17.51 -26.08 -2.79
C ARG A 217 -18.21 -27.22 -2.05
N GLU A 218 -17.62 -27.72 -0.97
CA GLU A 218 -18.25 -28.75 -0.14
C GLU A 218 -19.58 -28.28 0.44
N ARG A 219 -19.68 -27.02 0.86
CA ARG A 219 -20.93 -26.44 1.36
C ARG A 219 -21.99 -26.42 0.26
N GLU A 220 -21.65 -25.95 -0.94
CA GLU A 220 -22.59 -25.94 -2.07
C GLU A 220 -23.05 -27.34 -2.47
N GLU A 221 -22.17 -28.34 -2.41
CA GLU A 221 -22.52 -29.74 -2.69
C GLU A 221 -23.50 -30.28 -1.63
N ARG A 222 -23.27 -30.00 -0.34
CA ARG A 222 -24.18 -30.41 0.75
C ARG A 222 -25.56 -29.74 0.64
N GLU A 223 -25.62 -28.44 0.39
CA GLU A 223 -26.89 -27.72 0.21
C GLU A 223 -27.70 -28.31 -0.97
N ARG A 224 -27.04 -28.66 -2.07
CA ARG A 224 -27.69 -29.30 -3.22
C ARG A 224 -28.21 -30.70 -2.92
N ASP A 225 -27.50 -31.46 -2.10
CA ASP A 225 -27.91 -32.82 -1.71
C ASP A 225 -29.04 -32.79 -0.67
N GLU A 226 -29.12 -31.76 0.18
CA GLU A 226 -30.23 -31.53 1.11
C GLU A 226 -31.51 -31.03 0.40
N GLU A 227 -31.37 -30.31 -0.71
CA GLU A 227 -32.49 -29.83 -1.53
C GLU A 227 -33.07 -30.89 -2.50
N ARG A 228 -32.42 -32.06 -2.63
CA ARG A 228 -32.83 -33.17 -3.51
C ARG A 228 -33.74 -34.17 -2.81
#